data_AF-A0A6A4PTM4-F1
#
_entry.id   AF-A0A6A4PTM4-F1
#
_cell.length_a   1.000
_cell.length_b   1.000
_cell.length_c   1.000
_cell.angle_alpha   90.00
_cell.angle_beta   90.00
_cell.angle_gamma   90.00
#
_symmetry.space_group_name_H-M   'P 1'
#
loop_
_entity.id
_entity.type
_entity.pdbx_description
1 polymer ?
#
loop_
_entity_poly.entity_id
_entity_poly.type
_entity_poly.pdbx_seq_one_letter_code
_entity_poly.pdbx_strand_id
1 'polypeptide(L)'
;MISFFGFLLFGEGTLDDVLANFDTDLGIPFSAVLNDAVRLSYAAHLMLVFPVVFFPLRLNIDGLLFSKSKPLVMDNFRFASLTISLISVIFLGANFIPSIWDAFQFTGATAAVCIGFIFPAAIILRDRYNIATKGDKILSVFMIVVAVASNAVAIYSDAYALIKQNKTSRE
;
A
#
# COMPACT_ATOMS: atom_id res chain seq x y z
N MET A 1 -14.92 -11.87 5.89
CA MET A 1 -15.75 -11.90 7.13
C MET A 1 -15.82 -10.55 7.81
N ILE A 2 -14.69 -9.90 8.12
CA ILE A 2 -14.67 -8.60 8.82
C ILE A 2 -15.43 -7.52 8.02
N SER A 3 -15.17 -7.37 6.73
CA SER A 3 -15.86 -6.38 5.88
C SER A 3 -17.36 -6.67 5.71
N PHE A 4 -17.77 -7.93 5.71
CA PHE A 4 -19.17 -8.31 5.58
C PHE A 4 -19.97 -7.93 6.83
N PHE A 5 -19.47 -8.28 8.03
CA PHE A 5 -20.13 -7.90 9.27
C PHE A 5 -20.00 -6.40 9.57
N GLY A 6 -18.87 -5.78 9.22
CA GLY A 6 -18.71 -4.32 9.31
C GLY A 6 -19.76 -3.58 8.47
N PHE A 7 -19.97 -4.02 7.23
CA PHE A 7 -21.01 -3.45 6.37
C PHE A 7 -22.43 -3.74 6.89
N LEU A 8 -22.72 -4.93 7.42
CA LEU A 8 -24.02 -5.19 8.04
C LEU A 8 -24.28 -4.33 9.28
N LEU A 9 -23.23 -3.94 10.00
CA LEU A 9 -23.32 -3.13 11.22
C LEU A 9 -23.50 -1.64 10.91
N PHE A 10 -22.74 -1.09 9.96
CA PHE A 10 -22.71 0.36 9.68
C PHE A 10 -23.36 0.76 8.35
N GLY A 11 -23.58 -0.19 7.44
CA GLY A 11 -24.18 0.03 6.12
C GLY A 11 -23.42 1.10 5.33
N GLU A 12 -24.17 2.04 4.77
CA GLU A 12 -23.63 3.19 4.02
C GLU A 12 -22.86 4.19 4.90
N GLY A 13 -22.91 4.08 6.24
CA GLY A 13 -22.17 4.91 7.19
C GLY A 13 -20.78 4.39 7.55
N THR A 14 -20.28 3.34 6.88
CA THR A 14 -18.94 2.80 7.13
C THR A 14 -17.87 3.83 6.73
N LEU A 15 -16.96 4.18 7.65
CA LEU A 15 -15.84 5.10 7.39
C LEU A 15 -14.66 4.36 6.76
N ASP A 16 -13.77 5.11 6.11
CA ASP A 16 -12.55 4.59 5.50
C ASP A 16 -11.67 3.83 6.51
N ASP A 17 -11.60 4.34 7.74
CA ASP A 17 -11.11 3.60 8.91
C ASP A 17 -12.30 3.09 9.73
N VAL A 18 -12.57 1.80 9.63
CA VAL A 18 -13.70 1.18 10.34
C VAL A 18 -13.57 1.28 11.86
N LEU A 19 -12.37 1.46 12.42
CA LEU A 19 -12.21 1.67 13.86
C LEU A 19 -12.75 3.03 14.30
N ALA A 20 -12.79 4.02 13.42
CA ALA A 20 -13.37 5.33 13.71
C ALA A 20 -14.90 5.24 13.91
N ASN A 21 -15.57 4.25 13.30
CA ASN A 21 -16.99 4.02 13.54
C ASN A 21 -17.32 3.58 14.98
N PHE A 22 -16.32 3.10 15.74
CA PHE A 22 -16.47 2.66 17.14
C PHE A 22 -16.14 3.74 18.16
N ASP A 23 -15.79 4.96 17.73
CA ASP A 23 -15.49 6.08 18.65
C ASP A 23 -16.77 6.70 19.25
N THR A 24 -17.93 6.39 18.70
CA THR A 24 -19.24 6.75 19.26
C THR A 24 -19.77 5.65 20.17
N ASP A 25 -20.59 6.03 21.16
CA ASP A 25 -21.26 5.04 22.02
C ASP A 25 -22.30 4.25 21.22
N LEU A 26 -22.01 2.96 21.01
CA LEU A 26 -22.89 2.02 20.31
C LEU A 26 -23.94 1.39 21.22
N GLY A 27 -23.98 1.75 22.52
CA GLY A 27 -24.92 1.18 23.50
C GLY A 27 -24.58 -0.26 23.90
N ILE A 28 -23.36 -0.73 23.59
CA ILE A 28 -22.88 -2.08 23.91
C ILE A 28 -22.05 -2.00 25.20
N PRO A 29 -22.30 -2.87 26.19
CA PRO A 29 -21.50 -2.90 27.41
C PRO A 29 -20.02 -3.17 27.08
N PHE A 30 -19.12 -2.44 27.74
CA PHE A 30 -17.67 -2.51 27.55
C PHE A 30 -17.13 -2.06 26.16
N SER A 31 -17.94 -1.41 25.31
CA SER A 31 -17.51 -0.98 23.96
C SER A 31 -16.25 -0.13 23.96
N ALA A 32 -16.14 0.84 24.88
CA ALA A 32 -14.97 1.71 24.99
C ALA A 32 -13.68 0.92 25.33
N VAL A 33 -13.75 0.01 26.31
CA VAL A 33 -12.60 -0.82 26.71
C VAL A 33 -12.16 -1.74 25.57
N LEU A 34 -13.12 -2.30 24.82
CA LEU A 34 -12.81 -3.14 23.66
C LEU A 34 -12.18 -2.32 22.53
N ASN A 35 -12.69 -1.13 22.22
CA ASN A 35 -12.12 -0.21 21.22
C ASN A 35 -10.67 0.16 21.58
N ASP A 36 -10.43 0.55 22.84
CA ASP A 36 -9.10 0.89 23.33
C ASP A 36 -8.14 -0.31 23.26
N ALA A 37 -8.59 -1.50 23.64
CA ALA A 37 -7.80 -2.72 23.56
C ALA A 37 -7.41 -3.07 22.11
N VAL A 38 -8.35 -2.96 21.17
CA VAL A 38 -8.08 -3.18 19.73
C VAL A 38 -7.10 -2.15 19.19
N ARG A 39 -7.29 -0.85 19.51
CA ARG A 39 -6.40 0.23 19.07
C ARG A 39 -4.99 0.08 19.63
N LEU A 40 -4.85 -0.25 20.92
CA LEU A 40 -3.56 -0.48 21.54
C LEU A 40 -2.85 -1.71 20.93
N SER A 41 -3.59 -2.79 20.72
CA SER A 41 -3.08 -4.00 20.07
C SER A 41 -2.55 -3.71 18.67
N TYR A 42 -3.33 -2.98 17.87
CA TYR A 42 -2.93 -2.57 16.53
C TYR A 42 -1.73 -1.62 16.54
N ALA A 43 -1.70 -0.62 17.43
CA ALA A 43 -0.56 0.29 17.56
C ALA A 43 0.73 -0.46 17.94
N ALA A 44 0.64 -1.39 18.90
CA ALA A 44 1.76 -2.25 19.26
C ALA A 44 2.21 -3.13 18.09
N HIS A 45 1.25 -3.70 17.33
CA HIS A 45 1.55 -4.47 16.15
C HIS A 45 2.30 -3.65 15.08
N LEU A 46 1.80 -2.46 14.74
CA LEU A 46 2.46 -1.56 13.79
C LEU A 46 3.88 -1.18 14.23
N MET A 47 4.07 -0.89 15.52
CA MET A 47 5.38 -0.55 16.08
C MET A 47 6.40 -1.69 15.87
N LEU A 48 5.97 -2.95 15.98
CA LEU A 48 6.83 -4.12 15.81
C LEU A 48 7.04 -4.49 14.34
N VAL A 49 6.02 -4.33 13.49
CA VAL A 49 6.11 -4.65 12.06
C VAL A 49 6.91 -3.61 11.29
N PHE A 50 6.85 -2.34 11.69
CA PHE A 50 7.52 -1.25 10.98
C PHE A 50 9.02 -1.50 10.76
N PRO A 51 9.84 -1.86 11.77
CA PRO A 51 11.25 -2.18 11.56
C PRO A 51 11.50 -3.34 10.59
N VAL A 52 10.64 -4.36 10.62
CA VAL A 52 10.76 -5.56 9.78
C VAL A 52 10.57 -5.21 8.31
N VAL A 53 9.64 -4.30 7.99
CA VAL A 53 9.39 -3.84 6.61
C VAL A 53 10.37 -2.73 6.19
N PHE A 54 10.73 -1.84 7.11
CA PHE A 54 11.63 -0.73 6.83
C PHE A 54 13.05 -1.19 6.51
N PHE A 55 13.51 -2.27 7.13
CA PHE A 55 14.84 -2.83 6.88
C PHE A 55 15.08 -3.21 5.41
N PRO A 56 14.29 -4.09 4.78
CA PRO A 56 14.46 -4.43 3.37
C PRO A 56 14.17 -3.23 2.46
N LEU A 57 13.23 -2.34 2.80
CA LEU A 57 13.00 -1.12 2.03
C LEU A 57 14.28 -0.30 1.91
N ARG A 58 14.96 -0.03 3.03
CA ARG A 58 16.22 0.73 3.03
C ARG A 58 17.31 0.03 2.21
N LEU A 59 17.44 -1.29 2.33
CA LEU A 59 18.44 -2.04 1.55
C LEU A 59 18.16 -2.02 0.05
N ASN A 60 16.89 -2.12 -0.36
CA ASN A 60 16.51 -2.03 -1.77
C ASN A 60 16.78 -0.63 -2.33
N ILE A 61 16.48 0.44 -1.58
CA ILE A 61 16.77 1.81 -2.00
C ILE A 61 18.29 2.06 -2.04
N ASP A 62 19.05 1.57 -1.06
CA ASP A 62 20.52 1.64 -1.08
C ASP A 62 21.10 0.92 -2.31
N GLY A 63 20.65 -0.29 -2.59
CA GLY A 63 21.08 -1.06 -3.77
C GLY A 63 20.69 -0.38 -5.09
N LEU A 64 19.54 0.27 -5.15
CA LEU A 64 19.05 0.99 -6.32
C LEU A 64 19.86 2.27 -6.58
N LEU A 65 20.11 3.08 -5.56
CA LEU A 65 20.79 4.38 -5.68
C LEU A 65 22.32 4.25 -5.68
N PHE A 66 22.86 3.27 -4.95
CA PHE A 66 24.29 3.12 -4.65
C PHE A 66 24.82 1.72 -5.00
N SER A 67 24.41 1.17 -6.14
CA SER A 67 24.72 -0.21 -6.59
C SER A 67 26.21 -0.62 -6.52
N LYS A 68 27.16 0.32 -6.65
CA LYS A 68 28.61 0.06 -6.62
C LYS A 68 29.31 0.43 -5.30
N SER A 69 28.56 0.82 -4.27
CA SER A 69 29.15 1.33 -3.03
C SER A 69 29.45 0.22 -2.04
N LYS A 70 30.30 0.52 -1.05
CA LYS A 70 30.63 -0.38 0.07
C LYS A 70 29.35 -0.80 0.83
N PRO A 71 29.32 -1.96 1.49
CA PRO A 71 28.17 -2.41 2.27
C PRO A 71 27.64 -1.32 3.21
N LEU A 72 26.31 -1.13 3.27
CA LEU A 72 25.68 -0.05 4.03
C LEU A 72 26.06 -0.06 5.52
N VAL A 73 26.34 -1.23 6.08
CA VAL A 73 26.76 -1.42 7.49
C VAL A 73 28.09 -0.73 7.80
N MET A 74 28.93 -0.50 6.79
CA MET A 74 30.24 0.14 6.97
C MET A 74 30.20 1.67 6.86
N ASP A 75 29.08 2.23 6.40
CA ASP A 75 28.95 3.66 6.13
C ASP A 75 27.81 4.26 6.96
N ASN A 76 28.17 4.70 8.17
CA ASN A 76 27.21 5.27 9.13
C ASN A 76 26.53 6.55 8.61
N PHE A 77 27.23 7.35 7.80
CA PHE A 77 26.66 8.56 7.24
C PHE A 77 25.61 8.23 6.18
N ARG A 78 25.92 7.29 5.28
CA ARG A 78 24.96 6.81 4.27
C ARG A 78 23.77 6.11 4.92
N PHE A 79 24.01 5.29 5.94
CA PHE A 79 22.95 4.66 6.72
C PHE A 79 22.02 5.69 7.37
N ALA A 80 22.58 6.70 8.04
CA ALA A 80 21.80 7.74 8.72
C ALA A 80 21.02 8.59 7.72
N SER A 81 21.65 9.06 6.65
CA SER A 81 21.01 9.89 5.62
C SER A 81 19.87 9.16 4.90
N LEU A 82 20.06 7.89 4.50
CA LEU A 82 18.98 7.07 3.93
C LEU A 82 17.82 6.89 4.91
N THR A 83 18.13 6.60 6.17
CA THR A 83 17.10 6.37 7.20
C THR A 83 16.30 7.64 7.47
N ILE A 84 16.98 8.78 7.66
CA ILE A 84 16.34 10.09 7.85
C ILE A 84 15.48 10.42 6.63
N SER A 85 16.02 10.28 5.42
CA SER A 85 15.29 10.57 4.17
C SER A 85 14.03 9.71 4.03
N LEU A 86 14.12 8.39 4.20
CA LEU A 86 12.97 7.50 4.12
C LEU A 86 11.92 7.83 5.19
N ILE A 87 12.34 8.04 6.45
CA ILE A 87 11.42 8.41 7.52
C ILE A 87 10.75 9.75 7.23
N SER A 88 11.49 10.74 6.73
CA SER A 88 10.93 12.03 6.34
C SER A 88 9.88 11.88 5.24
N VAL A 89 10.13 11.06 4.20
CA VAL A 89 9.15 10.80 3.14
C VAL A 89 7.89 10.13 3.69
N ILE A 90 8.04 9.10 4.53
CA ILE A 90 6.91 8.40 5.16
C ILE A 90 6.11 9.37 6.04
N PHE A 91 6.80 10.17 6.85
CA PHE A 91 6.17 11.15 7.74
C PHE A 91 5.39 12.22 6.96
N LEU A 92 5.98 12.77 5.89
CA LEU A 92 5.29 13.72 5.03
C LEU A 92 4.07 13.07 4.38
N GLY A 93 4.20 11.85 3.85
CA GLY A 93 3.07 11.10 3.29
C GLY A 93 1.94 10.93 4.31
N ALA A 94 2.26 10.54 5.55
CA ALA A 94 1.28 10.35 6.61
C ALA A 94 0.55 11.65 7.03
N ASN A 95 1.18 12.82 6.86
CA ASN A 95 0.54 14.10 7.19
C ASN A 95 -0.32 14.67 6.04
N PHE A 96 0.05 14.38 4.78
CA PHE A 96 -0.63 14.93 3.61
C PHE A 96 -1.73 14.04 3.04
N ILE A 97 -1.71 12.74 3.33
CA ILE A 97 -2.73 11.79 2.86
C ILE A 97 -3.78 11.64 3.96
N PRO A 98 -5.00 12.17 3.78
CA PRO A 98 -6.02 12.19 4.81
C PRO A 98 -6.67 10.83 5.07
N SER A 99 -6.64 9.92 4.09
CA SER A 99 -7.22 8.58 4.19
C SER A 99 -6.20 7.50 3.87
N ILE A 100 -6.11 6.50 4.75
CA ILE A 100 -5.26 5.32 4.55
C ILE A 100 -5.75 4.51 3.32
N TRP A 101 -7.05 4.60 3.01
CA TRP A 101 -7.66 3.93 1.87
C TRP A 101 -7.06 4.38 0.54
N ASP A 102 -6.82 5.69 0.37
CA ASP A 102 -6.19 6.25 -0.85
C ASP A 102 -4.78 5.66 -1.07
N ALA A 103 -4.00 5.53 0.00
CA ALA A 103 -2.66 4.95 -0.06
C ALA A 103 -2.70 3.46 -0.46
N PHE A 104 -3.66 2.70 0.07
CA PHE A 104 -3.83 1.29 -0.26
C PHE A 104 -4.35 1.07 -1.67
N GLN A 105 -5.32 1.86 -2.14
CA GLN A 105 -5.84 1.76 -3.50
C GLN A 105 -4.75 2.07 -4.52
N PHE A 106 -4.02 3.18 -4.33
CA PHE A 106 -2.96 3.56 -5.25
C PHE A 106 -1.83 2.54 -5.28
N THR A 107 -1.38 2.06 -4.12
CA THR A 107 -0.31 1.04 -4.03
C THR A 107 -0.77 -0.30 -4.58
N GLY A 108 -2.02 -0.69 -4.33
CA GLY A 108 -2.64 -1.90 -4.87
C GLY A 108 -2.75 -1.86 -6.38
N ALA A 109 -3.26 -0.76 -6.94
CA ALA A 109 -3.37 -0.55 -8.37
C ALA A 109 -1.99 -0.53 -9.04
N THR A 110 -0.95 0.01 -8.41
CA THR A 110 0.37 0.12 -9.04
C THR A 110 1.26 -1.09 -8.75
N ALA A 111 1.79 -1.18 -7.54
CA ALA A 111 2.82 -2.14 -7.16
C ALA A 111 2.30 -3.59 -7.15
N ALA A 112 1.11 -3.83 -6.60
CA ALA A 112 0.58 -5.19 -6.52
C ALA A 112 0.23 -5.74 -7.90
N VAL A 113 -0.34 -4.92 -8.80
CA VAL A 113 -0.62 -5.35 -10.18
C VAL A 113 0.66 -5.56 -10.98
N CYS A 114 1.68 -4.71 -10.80
CA CYS A 114 2.99 -4.91 -11.41
C CYS A 114 3.62 -6.24 -11.02
N ILE A 115 3.68 -6.54 -9.72
CA ILE A 115 4.30 -7.77 -9.20
C ILE A 115 3.45 -9.01 -9.52
N GLY A 116 2.12 -8.91 -9.41
CA GLY A 116 1.21 -10.04 -9.57
C GLY A 116 0.94 -10.44 -11.02
N PHE A 117 0.96 -9.48 -11.95
CA PHE A 117 0.52 -9.72 -13.33
C PHE A 117 1.55 -9.29 -14.37
N ILE A 118 2.06 -8.06 -14.29
CA ILE A 118 2.87 -7.48 -15.36
C ILE A 118 4.27 -8.09 -15.41
N PHE A 119 5.00 -8.15 -14.29
CA PHE A 119 6.36 -8.69 -14.26
C PHE A 119 6.43 -10.19 -14.58
N PRO A 120 5.56 -11.07 -14.04
CA PRO A 120 5.53 -12.47 -14.44
C PRO A 120 5.29 -12.64 -15.95
N ALA A 121 4.31 -11.91 -16.50
CA ALA A 121 4.03 -11.94 -17.94
C ALA A 121 5.21 -11.42 -18.77
N ALA A 122 5.88 -10.35 -18.33
CA ALA A 122 7.06 -9.81 -18.99
C ALA A 122 8.24 -10.79 -18.97
N ILE A 123 8.42 -11.55 -17.89
CA ILE A 123 9.45 -12.60 -17.79
C ILE A 123 9.17 -13.71 -18.80
N ILE A 124 7.92 -14.17 -18.94
CA ILE A 124 7.52 -15.18 -19.93
C ILE A 124 7.78 -14.69 -21.36
N LEU A 125 7.52 -13.40 -21.65
CA LEU A 125 7.79 -12.82 -22.97
C LEU A 125 9.28 -12.68 -23.25
N ARG A 126 10.11 -12.44 -22.23
CA ARG A 126 11.57 -12.36 -22.32
C ARG A 126 12.23 -13.72 -22.08
N ASP A 127 11.55 -14.79 -22.45
CA ASP A 127 12.09 -16.14 -22.29
C ASP A 127 13.28 -16.39 -23.23
N ARG A 128 14.48 -16.46 -22.63
CA ARG A 128 15.75 -16.75 -23.31
C ARG A 128 15.93 -18.24 -23.60
N TYR A 129 15.31 -19.12 -22.81
CA TYR A 129 15.48 -20.57 -22.91
C TYR A 129 14.43 -21.22 -23.81
N ASN A 130 13.46 -20.44 -24.31
CA ASN A 130 12.42 -20.85 -25.26
C ASN A 130 11.59 -22.04 -24.75
N ILE A 131 11.33 -22.04 -23.44
CA ILE A 131 10.47 -22.96 -22.70
C ILE A 131 8.99 -22.59 -22.92
N ALA A 132 8.69 -21.30 -23.07
CA ALA A 132 7.33 -20.77 -23.19
C ALA A 132 6.70 -21.08 -24.56
N THR A 133 5.51 -21.67 -24.53
CA THR A 133 4.75 -22.00 -25.73
C THR A 133 4.15 -20.75 -26.37
N LYS A 134 3.67 -20.87 -27.61
CA LYS A 134 2.95 -19.76 -28.28
C LYS A 134 1.70 -19.32 -27.51
N GLY A 135 1.01 -20.26 -26.85
CA GLY A 135 -0.15 -19.98 -26.02
C GLY A 135 0.22 -19.13 -24.80
N ASP A 136 1.32 -19.48 -24.11
CA ASP A 136 1.79 -18.75 -22.94
C ASP A 136 2.19 -17.31 -23.28
N LYS A 137 2.79 -17.11 -24.46
CA LYS A 137 3.14 -15.77 -24.95
C LYS A 137 1.89 -14.94 -25.25
N ILE A 138 0.87 -15.51 -25.89
CA ILE A 138 -0.41 -14.83 -26.14
C ILE A 138 -1.10 -14.47 -24.82
N LEU A 139 -1.16 -15.41 -23.88
CA LEU A 139 -1.74 -15.17 -22.56
C LEU A 139 -1.00 -14.07 -21.80
N SER A 140 0.33 -14.05 -21.88
CA SER A 140 1.16 -13.02 -21.23
C SER A 140 0.90 -11.63 -21.80
N VAL A 141 0.80 -11.49 -23.13
CA VAL A 141 0.42 -10.20 -23.75
C VAL A 141 -0.98 -9.78 -23.29
N PHE A 142 -1.94 -10.70 -23.29
CA PHE A 142 -3.29 -10.42 -22.84
C PHE A 142 -3.32 -9.95 -21.37
N MET A 143 -2.61 -10.64 -20.47
CA MET A 143 -2.48 -10.25 -19.07
C MET A 143 -1.91 -8.84 -18.90
N ILE A 144 -0.87 -8.48 -19.65
CA ILE A 144 -0.28 -7.13 -19.59
C ILE A 144 -1.30 -6.09 -20.05
N VAL A 145 -2.01 -6.33 -21.15
CA VAL A 145 -3.02 -5.37 -21.67
C VAL A 145 -4.13 -5.14 -20.65
N VAL A 146 -4.69 -6.22 -20.07
CA VAL A 146 -5.75 -6.12 -19.07
C VAL A 146 -5.25 -5.44 -17.80
N ALA A 147 -4.05 -5.79 -17.32
CA ALA A 147 -3.45 -5.19 -16.14
C ALA A 147 -3.22 -3.68 -16.32
N VAL A 148 -2.65 -3.26 -17.45
CA VAL A 148 -2.40 -1.84 -17.75
C VAL A 148 -3.71 -1.06 -17.88
N ALA A 149 -4.71 -1.62 -18.58
CA ALA A 149 -6.01 -0.99 -18.71
C ALA A 149 -6.71 -0.83 -17.35
N SER A 150 -6.71 -1.88 -16.53
CA SER A 150 -7.28 -1.86 -15.17
C SER A 150 -6.58 -0.83 -14.28
N ASN A 151 -5.25 -0.75 -14.34
CA ASN A 151 -4.47 0.22 -13.57
C ASN A 151 -4.78 1.66 -14.00
N ALA A 152 -4.88 1.92 -15.30
CA ALA A 152 -5.21 3.24 -15.80
C ALA A 152 -6.60 3.68 -15.31
N VAL A 153 -7.59 2.79 -15.35
CA VAL A 153 -8.95 3.08 -14.85
C VAL A 153 -8.94 3.31 -13.34
N ALA A 154 -8.26 2.46 -12.58
CA ALA A 154 -8.17 2.59 -11.12
C ALA A 154 -7.51 3.92 -10.71
N ILE A 155 -6.31 4.21 -11.23
CA ILE A 155 -5.58 5.44 -10.92
C ILE A 155 -6.39 6.68 -11.33
N TYR A 156 -7.05 6.64 -12.49
CA TYR A 156 -7.90 7.75 -12.92
C TYR A 156 -9.07 7.97 -11.96
N SER A 157 -9.74 6.89 -11.54
CA SER A 157 -10.85 6.94 -10.58
C SER A 157 -10.40 7.51 -9.23
N ASP A 158 -9.29 7.01 -8.70
CA ASP A 158 -8.75 7.43 -7.39
C ASP A 158 -8.31 8.89 -7.44
N ALA A 159 -7.60 9.30 -8.50
CA ALA A 159 -7.19 10.70 -8.69
C ALA A 159 -8.39 11.63 -8.82
N TYR A 160 -9.44 11.21 -9.54
CA TYR A 160 -10.66 12.00 -9.66
C TYR A 160 -11.39 12.14 -8.32
N ALA A 161 -11.49 11.05 -7.54
CA ALA A 161 -12.11 11.06 -6.22
C ALA A 161 -11.38 12.02 -5.26
N LEU A 162 -10.05 11.95 -5.22
CA LEU A 162 -9.20 12.85 -4.43
C LEU A 162 -9.40 14.32 -4.80
N ILE A 163 -9.40 14.65 -6.10
CA ILE A 163 -9.61 16.02 -6.57
C ILE A 163 -11.02 16.52 -6.21
N LYS A 164 -12.04 15.66 -6.34
CA LYS A 164 -13.42 16.01 -6.01
C LYS A 164 -13.59 16.27 -4.51
N GLN A 165 -13.07 15.40 -3.64
CA GLN A 165 -13.12 15.59 -2.18
C GLN A 165 -12.45 16.90 -1.75
N ASN A 166 -11.28 17.22 -2.32
CA ASN A 166 -10.55 18.45 -1.98
C ASN A 166 -11.29 19.72 -2.41
N LYS A 167 -12.12 19.66 -3.46
CA LYS A 167 -13.02 20.77 -3.83
C LYS A 167 -14.15 20.95 -2.83
N THR A 168 -14.83 19.86 -2.45
CA THR A 168 -15.95 19.91 -1.49
C THR A 168 -15.50 20.36 -0.10
N SER A 169 -14.28 20.02 0.33
CA SER A 169 -13.74 20.43 1.63
C SER A 169 -13.34 21.92 1.71
N ARG A 170 -13.35 22.66 0.58
CA ARG A 170 -13.00 24.09 0.52
C ARG A 170 -14.22 25.01 0.40
N GLU A 171 -15.41 24.46 0.17
CA GLU A 171 -16.71 25.15 0.20
C GLU A 171 -17.33 25.08 1.59
#